data_AF-A0A3D2SJS5-F1
#
_entry.id   AF-A0A3D2SJS5-F1
#
_cell.length_a   1.000
_cell.length_b   1.000
_cell.length_c   1.000
_cell.angle_alpha   90.00
_cell.angle_beta   90.00
_cell.angle_gamma   90.00
#
_symmetry.space_group_name_H-M   'P 1'
#
loop_
_entity.id
_entity.type
_entity.pdbx_description
1 polymer ?
#
loop_
_entity_poly.entity_id
_entity_poly.type
_entity_poly.pdbx_seq_one_letter_code
_entity_poly.pdbx_strand_id
1 'polypeptide(L)'
;MTKLSVLLLMSCTAFSVGIANAASGLISMSDNELAATEGQALMSLSYIAPNDSTNLEKLRDSSSNIGFYRLGMEAKVELNANIANLQLGCGGANGAGACDIDIKNVSLSGLNDGTVTSGAQLGSPTFNNPRASTSAQITNPFLEFAIKNPQTAATRQITGFRLSAEAIEGLLSLGLDNNNALSSTDGIQSLSGYLQLAGLKGEVSTQASIFGAAGSDNCAAKVGGANGSCQALAGKLDLGLFGKRDFVSYTSAHTSNTQGISVPSMTVPFTKNTTSVITGNRMTAAVVNNINVTIPSIPLDCARSDRANPGACGNLPTNNFVNQLGVDLIDYKKYNAGESIAPNGDSASCVEVFWICAVSTAKFKMASGSSVDGLKLNVTFSEALNMFHNIPLRGTGGYLALQSQTLRWPGANSDDIAQKGWWLSFKDPIDLGYLTSSNKADISDVLPQVAGFVTQALMNGSDISVDFGQALGAVANNPIEKKLNIDVSSQTANLTLSNLQLTSQYLKSNCYGNLKFC
;
A
#
# COMPACT_ATOMS: atom_id res chain seq x y z
N MET A 1 -21.23 37.81 97.65
CA MET A 1 -22.21 37.36 98.67
C MET A 1 -22.27 35.82 98.65
N THR A 2 -22.86 35.19 99.67
CA THR A 2 -23.42 33.80 99.71
C THR A 2 -22.95 32.79 98.63
N LYS A 3 -22.09 31.82 98.93
CA LYS A 3 -22.28 30.58 99.74
C LYS A 3 -22.80 29.37 98.95
N LEU A 4 -22.06 28.25 99.04
CA LEU A 4 -22.47 26.84 98.83
C LEU A 4 -22.85 26.45 97.37
N SER A 5 -22.74 25.19 96.93
CA SER A 5 -22.41 23.93 97.62
C SER A 5 -21.90 22.84 96.63
N VAL A 6 -21.17 21.81 97.11
CA VAL A 6 -21.29 20.34 96.79
C VAL A 6 -21.45 19.94 95.30
N LEU A 7 -20.66 19.07 94.64
CA LEU A 7 -19.58 18.10 94.95
C LEU A 7 -18.84 17.76 93.59
N LEU A 8 -18.01 16.75 93.26
CA LEU A 8 -17.45 15.50 93.82
C LEU A 8 -16.09 15.17 93.09
N LEU A 9 -15.52 13.97 93.27
CA LEU A 9 -14.40 13.37 92.51
C LEU A 9 -14.83 12.96 91.05
N MET A 10 -14.01 12.49 90.09
CA MET A 10 -12.72 11.78 90.15
C MET A 10 -11.97 11.66 88.78
N SER A 11 -10.67 11.33 88.85
CA SER A 11 -9.87 10.50 87.90
C SER A 11 -9.10 11.15 86.71
N CYS A 12 -8.18 10.34 86.16
CA CYS A 12 -7.34 10.50 84.95
C CYS A 12 -6.23 11.58 84.90
N THR A 13 -5.02 11.17 85.34
CA THR A 13 -3.73 11.71 84.88
C THR A 13 -2.82 10.59 84.36
N ALA A 14 -2.42 10.63 83.08
CA ALA A 14 -1.28 9.88 82.56
C ALA A 14 -0.77 10.53 81.25
N PHE A 15 0.51 10.88 81.21
CA PHE A 15 1.23 11.19 79.96
C PHE A 15 1.68 9.88 79.30
N SER A 16 1.67 9.83 77.97
CA SER A 16 2.39 8.80 77.20
C SER A 16 3.02 9.44 75.96
N VAL A 17 4.29 9.10 75.71
CA VAL A 17 5.07 9.64 74.59
C VAL A 17 4.95 8.69 73.40
N GLY A 18 4.49 9.20 72.25
CA GLY A 18 4.37 8.41 71.03
C GLY A 18 5.74 8.15 70.40
N ILE A 19 6.20 6.89 70.44
CA ILE A 19 7.39 6.43 69.72
C ILE A 19 6.96 5.85 68.37
N ALA A 20 7.26 6.55 67.28
CA ALA A 20 6.97 6.07 65.93
C ALA A 20 8.01 5.02 65.50
N ASN A 21 7.66 3.74 65.60
CA ASN A 21 8.45 2.64 65.05
C ASN A 21 8.05 2.37 63.59
N ALA A 22 8.96 2.64 62.66
CA ALA A 22 8.80 2.22 61.27
C ALA A 22 9.09 0.71 61.14
N ALA A 23 8.03 -0.11 61.18
CA ALA A 23 8.15 -1.56 60.97
C ALA A 23 8.44 -1.84 59.49
N SER A 24 9.65 -2.35 59.20
CA SER A 24 10.06 -2.76 57.86
C SER A 24 9.93 -4.27 57.71
N GLY A 25 9.01 -4.73 56.86
CA GLY A 25 8.80 -6.15 56.57
C GLY A 25 7.47 -6.41 55.85
N LEU A 26 7.43 -7.45 55.02
CA LEU A 26 6.18 -7.98 54.47
C LEU A 26 5.47 -8.79 55.56
N ILE A 27 4.20 -8.46 55.83
CA ILE A 27 3.37 -9.16 56.82
C ILE A 27 2.65 -10.31 56.12
N SER A 28 2.74 -11.52 56.69
CA SER A 28 1.95 -12.67 56.24
C SER A 28 0.51 -12.51 56.74
N MET A 29 -0.43 -12.32 55.82
CA MET A 29 -1.87 -12.28 56.11
C MET A 29 -2.50 -13.66 55.81
N SER A 30 -3.57 -14.01 56.53
CA SER A 30 -4.37 -15.21 56.25
C SER A 30 -5.41 -14.96 55.16
N ASP A 31 -5.94 -16.02 54.55
CA ASP A 31 -6.93 -15.91 53.46
C ASP A 31 -8.19 -15.11 53.86
N ASN A 32 -8.59 -15.13 55.13
CA ASN A 32 -9.70 -14.33 55.64
C ASN A 32 -9.37 -12.84 55.75
N GLU A 33 -8.13 -12.49 56.09
CA GLU A 33 -7.67 -11.09 56.14
C GLU A 33 -7.41 -10.55 54.73
N LEU A 34 -6.96 -11.42 53.82
CA LEU A 34 -6.83 -11.15 52.39
C LEU A 34 -8.21 -10.87 51.76
N ALA A 35 -9.20 -11.72 52.05
CA ALA A 35 -10.58 -11.55 51.57
C ALA A 35 -11.32 -10.36 52.22
N ALA A 36 -10.99 -10.00 53.46
CA ALA A 36 -11.52 -8.79 54.12
C ALA A 36 -10.92 -7.49 53.56
N THR A 37 -9.85 -7.57 52.77
CA THR A 37 -9.19 -6.41 52.15
C THR A 37 -9.70 -6.22 50.73
N GLU A 38 -10.94 -5.73 50.57
CA GLU A 38 -11.53 -5.36 49.27
C GLU A 38 -10.88 -4.10 48.66
N GLY A 39 -9.62 -4.24 48.25
CA GLY A 39 -8.97 -3.31 47.33
C GLY A 39 -9.12 -3.82 45.89
N GLN A 40 -9.53 -2.96 44.97
CA GLN A 40 -9.33 -3.24 43.54
C GLN A 40 -7.83 -3.31 43.28
N ALA A 41 -7.33 -4.52 43.00
CA ALA A 41 -5.91 -4.77 42.80
C ALA A 41 -5.47 -4.17 41.46
N LEU A 42 -4.91 -2.96 41.51
CA LEU A 42 -4.40 -2.22 40.35
C LEU A 42 -3.50 -3.07 39.44
N MET A 43 -2.81 -4.07 39.99
CA MET A 43 -2.05 -5.07 39.24
C MET A 43 -2.69 -6.45 39.36
N SER A 44 -3.06 -7.06 38.23
CA SER A 44 -3.64 -8.41 38.17
C SER A 44 -2.68 -9.42 37.55
N LEU A 45 -2.69 -10.65 38.06
CA LEU A 45 -1.82 -11.75 37.61
C LEU A 45 -2.65 -12.89 37.03
N SER A 46 -2.30 -13.38 35.84
CA SER A 46 -2.91 -14.57 35.24
C SER A 46 -1.90 -15.45 34.51
N TYR A 47 -2.24 -16.73 34.34
CA TYR A 47 -1.37 -17.75 33.78
C TYR A 47 -2.14 -18.67 32.82
N ILE A 48 -1.62 -18.85 31.61
CA ILE A 48 -2.11 -19.81 30.61
C ILE A 48 -1.11 -20.96 30.56
N ALA A 49 -1.57 -22.18 30.86
CA ALA A 49 -0.71 -23.36 30.92
C ALA A 49 -0.29 -23.86 29.52
N PRO A 50 0.85 -24.56 29.36
CA PRO A 50 1.26 -25.16 28.09
C PRO A 50 0.23 -26.10 27.46
N ASN A 51 -0.54 -26.80 28.29
CA ASN A 51 -1.54 -27.77 27.87
C ASN A 51 -2.97 -27.23 27.81
N ASP A 52 -3.17 -25.92 28.05
CA ASP A 52 -4.49 -25.28 27.99
C ASP A 52 -5.13 -25.38 26.59
N SER A 53 -6.45 -25.26 26.48
CA SER A 53 -7.16 -25.21 25.20
C SER A 53 -7.15 -23.81 24.56
N THR A 54 -6.98 -22.76 25.38
CA THR A 54 -6.87 -21.36 24.94
C THR A 54 -5.44 -20.97 24.49
N ASN A 55 -4.46 -21.84 24.73
CA ASN A 55 -3.06 -21.60 24.40
C ASN A 55 -2.81 -21.67 22.88
N LEU A 56 -2.71 -20.51 22.23
CA LEU A 56 -2.51 -20.39 20.78
C LEU A 56 -1.14 -20.91 20.30
N GLU A 57 -0.12 -20.91 21.16
CA GLU A 57 1.20 -21.48 20.86
C GLU A 57 1.15 -23.01 20.81
N LYS A 58 0.37 -23.66 21.68
CA LYS A 58 0.09 -25.11 21.60
C LYS A 58 -0.63 -25.49 20.30
N LEU A 59 -1.47 -24.61 19.76
CA LEU A 59 -2.15 -24.80 18.47
C LEU A 59 -1.22 -24.56 17.27
N ARG A 60 -0.18 -23.72 17.42
CA ARG A 60 0.90 -23.54 16.43
C ARG A 60 1.90 -24.71 16.46
N ASP A 61 2.20 -25.20 17.66
CA ASP A 61 3.27 -26.16 17.95
C ASP A 61 2.97 -26.88 19.26
N SER A 62 2.43 -28.09 19.15
CA SER A 62 2.08 -28.94 20.29
C SER A 62 3.30 -29.48 21.06
N SER A 63 4.52 -29.28 20.56
CA SER A 63 5.77 -29.68 21.22
C SER A 63 6.45 -28.54 22.00
N SER A 64 5.97 -27.30 21.83
CA SER A 64 6.55 -26.07 22.39
C SER A 64 6.76 -26.11 23.91
N ASN A 65 5.78 -26.66 24.66
CA ASN A 65 5.70 -26.66 26.12
C ASN A 65 5.85 -25.26 26.76
N ILE A 66 5.18 -24.25 26.18
CA ILE A 66 5.26 -22.85 26.61
C ILE A 66 3.96 -22.41 27.29
N GLY A 67 4.09 -21.91 28.52
CA GLY A 67 3.02 -21.22 29.23
C GLY A 67 3.26 -19.71 29.27
N PHE A 68 2.20 -18.94 29.46
CA PHE A 68 2.24 -17.47 29.45
C PHE A 68 1.85 -16.92 30.81
N TYR A 69 2.67 -16.02 31.37
CA TYR A 69 2.40 -15.33 32.64
C TYR A 69 2.16 -13.85 32.35
N ARG A 70 0.94 -13.37 32.57
CA ARG A 70 0.52 -11.98 32.36
C ARG A 70 0.48 -11.24 33.70
N LEU A 71 1.11 -10.07 33.73
CA LEU A 71 0.96 -9.02 34.74
C LEU A 71 0.24 -7.85 34.07
N GLY A 72 -1.08 -7.75 34.31
CA GLY A 72 -1.91 -6.64 33.86
C GLY A 72 -1.92 -5.49 34.85
N MET A 73 -2.24 -4.29 34.36
CA MET A 73 -2.58 -3.14 35.17
C MET A 73 -3.97 -2.64 34.80
N GLU A 74 -4.88 -2.56 35.76
CA GLU A 74 -6.28 -2.13 35.57
C GLU A 74 -6.38 -0.60 35.62
N ALA A 75 -5.91 0.03 34.55
CA ALA A 75 -5.81 1.47 34.42
C ALA A 75 -5.96 1.95 32.96
N LYS A 76 -6.31 3.23 32.81
CA LYS A 76 -6.03 4.01 31.61
C LYS A 76 -4.72 4.77 31.80
N VAL A 77 -3.74 4.52 30.95
CA VAL A 77 -2.48 5.29 30.90
C VAL A 77 -2.57 6.28 29.76
N GLU A 78 -2.40 7.57 30.06
CA GLU A 78 -2.30 8.62 29.05
C GLU A 78 -0.83 8.87 28.70
N LEU A 79 -0.50 8.80 27.41
CA LEU A 79 0.86 8.98 26.90
C LEU A 79 0.88 9.91 25.68
N ASN A 80 1.55 11.06 25.81
CA ASN A 80 2.11 11.78 24.67
C ASN A 80 3.63 11.55 24.68
N ALA A 81 4.21 11.16 23.54
CA ALA A 81 5.63 10.89 23.43
C ALA A 81 6.16 11.19 22.03
N ASN A 82 7.40 11.68 21.96
CA ASN A 82 8.18 11.80 20.73
C ASN A 82 9.51 11.05 20.91
N ILE A 83 9.92 10.30 19.89
CA ILE A 83 11.10 9.43 19.92
C ILE A 83 11.87 9.59 18.61
N ALA A 84 13.02 10.26 18.64
CA ALA A 84 13.79 10.58 17.44
C ALA A 84 14.29 9.33 16.69
N ASN A 85 14.64 8.27 17.43
CA ASN A 85 15.06 6.97 16.90
C ASN A 85 14.46 5.85 17.77
N LEU A 86 13.52 5.08 17.22
CA LEU A 86 13.06 3.83 17.81
C LEU A 86 13.78 2.67 17.11
N GLN A 87 14.88 2.22 17.71
CA GLN A 87 15.75 1.17 17.16
C GLN A 87 15.78 -0.06 18.08
N LEU A 88 15.31 -1.20 17.56
CA LEU A 88 15.16 -2.46 18.29
C LEU A 88 15.71 -3.62 17.45
N GLY A 89 16.48 -4.51 18.09
CA GLY A 89 17.10 -5.65 17.41
C GLY A 89 18.15 -5.25 16.37
N CYS A 90 18.87 -4.14 16.56
CA CYS A 90 19.96 -3.74 15.67
C CYS A 90 21.23 -4.55 15.94
N GLY A 91 21.82 -5.14 14.89
CA GLY A 91 23.09 -5.85 14.99
C GLY A 91 23.01 -7.25 15.63
N GLY A 92 24.13 -7.73 16.16
CA GLY A 92 24.22 -9.03 16.84
C GLY A 92 23.75 -10.19 15.95
N ALA A 93 22.73 -10.94 16.42
CA ALA A 93 22.14 -12.07 15.70
C ALA A 93 21.50 -11.71 14.36
N ASN A 94 21.27 -10.41 14.10
CA ASN A 94 20.56 -9.92 12.92
C ASN A 94 21.50 -9.48 11.78
N GLY A 95 22.81 -9.37 12.06
CA GLY A 95 23.82 -8.88 11.11
C GLY A 95 24.09 -7.38 11.21
N ALA A 96 25.24 -6.93 10.71
CA ALA A 96 25.63 -5.52 10.75
C ALA A 96 24.66 -4.66 9.92
N GLY A 97 24.24 -3.52 10.47
CA GLY A 97 23.30 -2.59 9.81
C GLY A 97 21.84 -3.04 9.77
N ALA A 98 21.52 -4.28 10.14
CA ALA A 98 20.14 -4.77 10.16
C ALA A 98 19.50 -4.58 11.55
N CYS A 99 18.32 -3.95 11.58
CA CYS A 99 17.46 -3.83 12.75
C CYS A 99 16.14 -4.57 12.51
N ASP A 100 15.58 -5.20 13.54
CA ASP A 100 14.22 -5.77 13.46
C ASP A 100 13.17 -4.65 13.37
N ILE A 101 13.31 -3.59 14.16
CA ILE A 101 12.51 -2.38 14.03
C ILE A 101 13.46 -1.19 14.04
N ASP A 102 13.39 -0.35 13.00
CA ASP A 102 14.03 0.97 13.00
C ASP A 102 13.05 1.99 12.42
N ILE A 103 12.66 2.97 13.23
CA ILE A 103 11.77 4.06 12.85
C ILE A 103 12.35 5.39 13.32
N LYS A 104 12.38 6.37 12.42
CA LYS A 104 12.85 7.73 12.69
C LYS A 104 11.67 8.65 12.99
N ASN A 105 11.86 9.55 13.95
CA ASN A 105 10.91 10.60 14.32
C ASN A 105 9.49 10.06 14.58
N VAL A 106 9.37 9.14 15.54
CA VAL A 106 8.09 8.61 16.00
C VAL A 106 7.41 9.64 16.91
N SER A 107 6.11 9.85 16.73
CA SER A 107 5.26 10.62 17.66
C SER A 107 4.00 9.85 17.99
N LEU A 108 3.66 9.75 19.27
CA LEU A 108 2.42 9.20 19.78
C LEU A 108 1.64 10.31 20.50
N SER A 109 0.41 10.55 20.07
CA SER A 109 -0.49 11.55 20.63
C SER A 109 -1.92 11.01 20.72
N GLY A 110 -2.84 11.82 21.23
CA GLY A 110 -4.28 11.55 21.05
C GLY A 110 -4.67 11.46 19.58
N LEU A 111 -5.84 10.87 19.32
CA LEU A 111 -6.42 10.79 17.99
C LEU A 111 -6.71 12.18 17.40
N ASN A 112 -6.82 12.23 16.07
CA ASN A 112 -7.20 13.41 15.31
C ASN A 112 -8.71 13.70 15.44
N ASP A 113 -9.05 14.99 15.62
CA ASP A 113 -10.44 15.47 15.69
C ASP A 113 -11.20 15.28 14.36
N GLY A 114 -10.48 15.32 13.24
CA GLY A 114 -11.04 15.16 11.89
C GLY A 114 -9.95 15.02 10.83
N THR A 115 -10.30 15.18 9.57
CA THR A 115 -9.35 15.18 8.45
C THR A 115 -9.58 16.36 7.51
N VAL A 116 -8.54 16.75 6.77
CA VAL A 116 -8.62 17.77 5.72
C VAL A 116 -9.55 17.26 4.61
N THR A 117 -10.53 18.07 4.20
CA THR A 117 -11.59 17.69 3.26
C THR A 117 -11.38 18.13 1.81
N SER A 118 -10.32 18.88 1.51
CA SER A 118 -9.99 19.33 0.14
C SER A 118 -8.53 19.77 -0.01
N GLY A 119 -8.03 19.85 -1.25
CA GLY A 119 -6.68 20.34 -1.55
C GLY A 119 -5.58 19.30 -1.34
N ALA A 120 -4.32 19.75 -1.41
CA ALA A 120 -3.14 18.86 -1.48
C ALA A 120 -2.93 17.95 -0.26
N GLN A 121 -3.60 18.20 0.86
CA GLN A 121 -3.50 17.41 2.10
C GLN A 121 -4.77 16.59 2.38
N LEU A 122 -5.64 16.37 1.37
CA LEU A 122 -6.89 15.61 1.50
C LEU A 122 -6.71 14.30 2.27
N GLY A 123 -7.50 14.11 3.33
CA GLY A 123 -7.45 12.95 4.21
C GLY A 123 -6.45 13.04 5.38
N SER A 124 -5.55 14.03 5.41
CA SER A 124 -4.58 14.16 6.51
C SER A 124 -5.23 14.63 7.83
N PRO A 125 -4.68 14.23 8.99
CA PRO A 125 -5.27 14.50 10.30
C PRO A 125 -5.30 15.99 10.67
N THR A 126 -6.45 16.46 11.14
CA THR A 126 -6.63 17.79 11.74
C THR A 126 -6.86 17.68 13.24
N PHE A 127 -6.51 18.75 13.96
CA PHE A 127 -6.66 18.88 15.41
C PHE A 127 -7.25 20.25 15.75
N ASN A 128 -8.22 20.28 16.66
CA ASN A 128 -8.87 21.51 17.14
C ASN A 128 -7.97 22.27 18.14
N ASN A 129 -7.18 21.52 18.91
CA ASN A 129 -6.17 22.01 19.84
C ASN A 129 -4.75 21.71 19.30
N PRO A 130 -3.67 22.27 19.88
CA PRO A 130 -2.31 21.84 19.56
C PRO A 130 -2.15 20.33 19.79
N ARG A 131 -1.61 19.58 18.82
CA ARG A 131 -1.43 18.12 18.93
C ARG A 131 -0.62 17.73 20.19
N ALA A 132 0.37 18.54 20.55
CA ALA A 132 1.17 18.42 21.78
C ALA A 132 0.38 18.56 23.10
N SER A 133 -0.91 18.87 23.06
CA SER A 133 -1.81 18.87 24.23
C SER A 133 -2.78 17.68 24.23
N THR A 134 -2.56 16.64 23.41
CA THR A 134 -3.40 15.43 23.36
C THR A 134 -2.57 14.17 23.64
N SER A 135 -3.08 13.28 24.48
CA SER A 135 -2.42 12.02 24.85
C SER A 135 -3.12 10.82 24.22
N ALA A 136 -2.36 9.80 23.84
CA ALA A 136 -2.93 8.50 23.51
C ALA A 136 -3.43 7.82 24.80
N GLN A 137 -4.62 7.20 24.75
CA GLN A 137 -5.13 6.38 25.85
C GLN A 137 -4.76 4.92 25.62
N ILE A 138 -4.04 4.34 26.59
CA ILE A 138 -3.65 2.94 26.61
C ILE A 138 -4.47 2.28 27.73
N THR A 139 -5.46 1.47 27.36
CA THR A 139 -6.40 0.85 28.30
C THR A 139 -5.96 -0.57 28.67
N ASN A 140 -5.95 -0.86 29.97
CA ASN A 140 -5.56 -2.14 30.57
C ASN A 140 -4.21 -2.69 30.04
N PRO A 141 -3.12 -1.88 30.10
CA PRO A 141 -1.79 -2.31 29.66
C PRO A 141 -1.28 -3.50 30.47
N PHE A 142 -0.46 -4.34 29.86
CA PHE A 142 0.10 -5.52 30.48
C PHE A 142 1.48 -5.92 29.93
N LEU A 143 2.27 -6.55 30.81
CA LEU A 143 3.51 -7.24 30.49
C LEU A 143 3.24 -8.74 30.57
N GLU A 144 3.63 -9.51 29.56
CA GLU A 144 3.44 -10.96 29.54
C GLU A 144 4.73 -11.69 29.14
N PHE A 145 5.07 -12.74 29.89
CA PHE A 145 6.25 -13.57 29.65
C PHE A 145 5.86 -14.93 29.09
N ALA A 146 6.51 -15.32 27.99
CA ALA A 146 6.49 -16.70 27.49
C ALA A 146 7.56 -17.51 28.22
N ILE A 147 7.16 -18.60 28.89
CA ILE A 147 8.05 -19.46 29.67
C ILE A 147 7.91 -20.90 29.20
N LYS A 148 9.01 -21.45 28.67
CA LYS A 148 9.16 -22.86 28.29
C LYS A 148 9.44 -23.74 29.50
N ASN A 149 8.85 -24.93 29.52
CA ASN A 149 8.90 -25.88 30.63
C ASN A 149 8.55 -25.24 32.00
N PRO A 150 7.42 -24.50 32.14
CA PRO A 150 7.15 -23.71 33.34
C PRO A 150 7.05 -24.56 34.62
N GLN A 151 6.67 -25.83 34.51
CA GLN A 151 6.58 -26.78 35.62
C GLN A 151 7.93 -27.41 36.04
N THR A 152 8.99 -27.32 35.22
CA THR A 152 10.25 -28.05 35.43
C THR A 152 11.40 -27.09 35.73
N ALA A 153 11.71 -26.86 37.00
CA ALA A 153 12.69 -25.85 37.44
C ALA A 153 14.07 -25.95 36.75
N ALA A 154 14.56 -27.17 36.49
CA ALA A 154 15.86 -27.41 35.86
C ALA A 154 15.92 -27.09 34.35
N THR A 155 14.77 -26.93 33.68
CA THR A 155 14.69 -26.64 32.23
C THR A 155 13.77 -25.45 31.92
N ARG A 156 13.33 -24.71 32.94
CA ARG A 156 12.47 -23.53 32.84
C ARG A 156 13.26 -22.39 32.18
N GLN A 157 12.74 -21.85 31.08
CA GLN A 157 13.41 -20.79 30.32
C GLN A 157 12.39 -19.74 29.86
N ILE A 158 12.71 -18.44 30.04
CA ILE A 158 11.95 -17.37 29.39
C ILE A 158 12.31 -17.38 27.89
N THR A 159 11.32 -17.64 27.03
CA THR A 159 11.46 -17.63 25.57
C THR A 159 11.11 -16.30 24.94
N GLY A 160 10.43 -15.42 25.67
CA GLY A 160 10.17 -14.04 25.25
C GLY A 160 9.36 -13.25 26.25
N PHE A 161 9.17 -11.97 25.97
CA PHE A 161 8.20 -11.12 26.65
C PHE A 161 7.48 -10.22 25.63
N ARG A 162 6.29 -9.74 25.97
CA ARG A 162 5.58 -8.68 25.26
C ARG A 162 5.05 -7.60 26.19
N LEU A 163 5.08 -6.37 25.71
CA LEU A 163 4.31 -5.24 26.24
C LEU A 163 3.09 -5.08 25.35
N SER A 164 1.90 -5.00 25.94
CA SER A 164 0.62 -5.04 25.21
C SER A 164 -0.43 -4.21 25.93
N ALA A 165 -1.53 -3.90 25.26
CA ALA A 165 -2.74 -3.34 25.89
C ALA A 165 -4.00 -4.06 25.40
N GLU A 166 -5.12 -3.85 26.07
CA GLU A 166 -6.43 -4.31 25.60
C GLU A 166 -6.90 -3.47 24.42
N ALA A 167 -6.77 -2.14 24.54
CA ALA A 167 -7.12 -1.17 23.53
C ALA A 167 -6.16 0.02 23.55
N ILE A 168 -5.71 0.48 22.37
CA ILE A 168 -4.91 1.69 22.18
C ILE A 168 -5.70 2.68 21.33
N GLU A 169 -5.93 3.88 21.88
CA GLU A 169 -6.54 5.02 21.20
C GLU A 169 -5.54 6.17 21.05
N GLY A 170 -5.03 6.39 19.85
CA GLY A 170 -4.07 7.47 19.58
C GLY A 170 -3.69 7.59 18.11
N LEU A 171 -3.08 8.72 17.73
CA LEU A 171 -2.40 8.84 16.43
C LEU A 171 -0.92 8.53 16.60
N LEU A 172 -0.50 7.41 16.04
CA LEU A 172 0.91 7.08 15.83
C LEU A 172 1.36 7.73 14.51
N SER A 173 2.28 8.68 14.59
CA SER A 173 2.93 9.29 13.41
C SER A 173 4.40 8.91 13.33
N LEU A 174 4.90 8.80 12.10
CA LEU A 174 6.22 8.26 11.79
C LEU A 174 6.89 9.14 10.73
N GLY A 175 7.96 9.82 11.11
CA GLY A 175 8.64 10.80 10.25
C GLY A 175 8.18 12.26 10.47
N LEU A 176 8.76 13.18 9.71
CA LEU A 176 8.55 14.63 9.80
C LEU A 176 7.95 15.24 8.52
N ASP A 177 8.25 14.69 7.33
CA ASP A 177 7.83 15.26 6.06
C ASP A 177 7.35 14.20 5.04
N ASN A 178 6.11 14.36 4.58
CA ASN A 178 5.52 13.57 3.49
C ASN A 178 6.13 13.95 2.14
N ASN A 179 7.28 13.37 1.81
CA ASN A 179 8.03 13.66 0.59
C ASN A 179 7.68 12.68 -0.55
N ASN A 180 7.99 13.07 -1.79
CA ASN A 180 7.85 12.23 -2.98
C ASN A 180 9.10 11.39 -3.30
N ALA A 181 10.04 11.29 -2.36
CA ALA A 181 11.29 10.55 -2.49
C ALA A 181 11.58 9.77 -1.20
N LEU A 182 12.18 8.59 -1.33
CA LEU A 182 12.51 7.71 -0.22
C LEU A 182 13.55 8.35 0.70
N SER A 183 13.28 8.34 2.01
CA SER A 183 14.21 8.84 3.04
C SER A 183 14.86 7.69 3.81
N SER A 184 16.18 7.74 3.94
CA SER A 184 16.97 6.87 4.83
C SER A 184 17.08 7.41 6.27
N THR A 185 16.46 8.56 6.55
CA THR A 185 16.59 9.32 7.80
C THR A 185 15.25 9.75 8.41
N ASP A 186 14.13 9.38 7.79
CA ASP A 186 12.78 9.77 8.20
C ASP A 186 11.76 8.65 7.94
N GLY A 187 10.81 8.42 8.86
CA GLY A 187 9.83 7.33 8.76
C GLY A 187 10.40 5.93 9.09
N ILE A 188 9.63 4.88 8.78
CA ILE A 188 10.02 3.47 9.01
C ILE A 188 11.15 3.05 8.06
N GLN A 189 12.30 2.67 8.61
CA GLN A 189 13.44 2.13 7.86
C GLN A 189 13.41 0.59 7.78
N SER A 190 12.88 -0.06 8.82
CA SER A 190 12.74 -1.52 8.91
C SER A 190 11.61 -1.88 9.88
N LEU A 191 10.79 -2.87 9.52
CA LEU A 191 9.74 -3.40 10.39
C LEU A 191 9.61 -4.93 10.32
N SER A 192 10.00 -5.61 11.39
CA SER A 192 9.56 -6.96 11.75
C SER A 192 8.25 -6.85 12.53
N GLY A 193 7.17 -7.41 11.98
CA GLY A 193 5.85 -7.22 12.58
C GLY A 193 4.69 -7.73 11.75
N TYR A 194 3.50 -7.49 12.29
CA TYR A 194 2.20 -7.86 11.74
C TYR A 194 1.26 -6.64 11.72
N LEU A 195 0.69 -6.35 10.56
CA LEU A 195 -0.26 -5.27 10.32
C LEU A 195 -1.45 -5.79 9.52
N GLN A 196 -2.65 -5.31 9.86
CA GLN A 196 -3.81 -5.40 8.97
C GLN A 196 -4.16 -4.00 8.47
N LEU A 197 -4.35 -3.85 7.16
CA LEU A 197 -4.99 -2.69 6.55
C LEU A 197 -6.46 -3.02 6.27
N ALA A 198 -7.36 -2.09 6.60
CA ALA A 198 -8.79 -2.21 6.33
C ALA A 198 -9.11 -2.16 4.82
N GLY A 199 -10.40 -2.17 4.47
CA GLY A 199 -10.84 -2.08 3.07
C GLY A 199 -10.43 -0.74 2.44
N LEU A 200 -9.47 -0.77 1.52
CA LEU A 200 -8.90 0.42 0.89
C LEU A 200 -9.83 0.98 -0.19
N LYS A 201 -9.91 2.31 -0.28
CA LYS A 201 -10.66 3.03 -1.32
C LYS A 201 -9.94 4.32 -1.66
N GLY A 202 -10.04 4.74 -2.91
CA GLY A 202 -9.24 5.88 -3.37
C GLY A 202 -9.38 6.16 -4.85
N GLU A 203 -8.45 6.97 -5.34
CA GLU A 203 -8.22 7.27 -6.75
C GLU A 203 -6.73 7.47 -7.02
N VAL A 204 -6.29 7.19 -8.24
CA VAL A 204 -4.93 7.48 -8.71
C VAL A 204 -5.03 8.22 -10.04
N SER A 205 -4.24 9.28 -10.20
CA SER A 205 -4.14 9.99 -11.49
C SER A 205 -2.93 9.48 -12.27
N THR A 206 -3.14 8.96 -13.49
CA THR A 206 -2.04 8.52 -14.36
C THR A 206 -1.31 9.71 -14.99
N GLN A 207 -0.03 9.53 -15.34
CA GLN A 207 0.69 10.47 -16.20
C GLN A 207 0.20 10.33 -17.66
N ALA A 208 0.11 11.45 -18.38
CA ALA A 208 -0.14 11.43 -19.82
C ALA A 208 1.10 10.85 -20.54
N SER A 209 0.90 9.97 -21.52
CA SER A 209 1.99 9.17 -22.12
C SER A 209 1.80 8.97 -23.62
N ILE A 210 2.78 8.37 -24.29
CA ILE A 210 2.76 8.03 -25.71
C ILE A 210 2.80 6.50 -25.85
N PHE A 211 1.78 5.96 -26.51
CA PHE A 211 1.59 4.54 -26.78
C PHE A 211 1.96 4.19 -28.23
N GLY A 212 2.39 2.95 -28.48
CA GLY A 212 2.73 2.45 -29.81
C GLY A 212 4.06 2.93 -30.38
N ALA A 213 4.82 3.76 -29.65
CA ALA A 213 6.12 4.27 -30.08
C ALA A 213 7.30 3.45 -29.57
N ALA A 214 7.22 2.91 -28.34
CA ALA A 214 8.38 2.31 -27.68
C ALA A 214 8.66 0.86 -28.10
N GLY A 215 9.95 0.50 -28.10
CA GLY A 215 10.46 -0.83 -28.42
C GLY A 215 11.81 -0.74 -29.15
N SER A 216 12.33 -1.87 -29.60
CA SER A 216 13.53 -1.93 -30.45
C SER A 216 13.24 -1.48 -31.89
N ASP A 217 14.29 -1.41 -32.71
CA ASP A 217 14.12 -1.57 -34.16
C ASP A 217 13.43 -2.91 -34.50
N ASN A 218 12.70 -2.96 -35.62
CA ASN A 218 11.99 -4.14 -36.15
C ASN A 218 11.16 -4.91 -35.10
N CYS A 219 10.54 -4.17 -34.19
CA CYS A 219 9.82 -4.71 -33.04
C CYS A 219 8.56 -5.50 -33.44
N ALA A 220 8.48 -6.77 -33.06
CA ALA A 220 7.32 -7.60 -33.36
C ALA A 220 6.12 -7.28 -32.47
N ALA A 221 4.94 -7.13 -33.07
CA ALA A 221 3.68 -7.18 -32.33
C ALA A 221 3.45 -8.60 -31.79
N LYS A 222 2.53 -8.77 -30.84
CA LYS A 222 2.24 -10.09 -30.25
C LYS A 222 0.77 -10.22 -29.90
N VAL A 223 0.16 -11.34 -30.29
CA VAL A 223 -1.29 -11.55 -30.08
C VAL A 223 -1.56 -11.88 -28.62
N GLY A 224 -2.19 -10.97 -27.88
CA GLY A 224 -2.79 -11.25 -26.58
C GLY A 224 -1.85 -11.28 -25.38
N GLY A 225 -0.67 -10.66 -25.47
CA GLY A 225 0.22 -10.50 -24.32
C GLY A 225 1.46 -9.68 -24.62
N ALA A 226 2.14 -9.22 -23.57
CA ALA A 226 3.32 -8.36 -23.68
C ALA A 226 4.50 -9.03 -24.41
N ASN A 227 5.27 -8.18 -25.11
CA ASN A 227 6.52 -8.53 -25.77
C ASN A 227 7.68 -7.66 -25.23
N GLY A 228 8.04 -7.85 -23.96
CA GLY A 228 9.05 -7.02 -23.29
C GLY A 228 8.62 -5.55 -23.25
N SER A 229 9.50 -4.64 -23.69
CA SER A 229 9.22 -3.21 -23.84
C SER A 229 8.53 -2.83 -25.17
N CYS A 230 8.22 -3.80 -26.03
CA CYS A 230 7.64 -3.56 -27.35
C CYS A 230 6.17 -3.14 -27.27
N GLN A 231 5.83 -2.03 -27.92
CA GLN A 231 4.45 -1.53 -28.05
C GLN A 231 3.88 -1.69 -29.47
N ALA A 232 4.53 -2.46 -30.34
CA ALA A 232 4.07 -2.71 -31.69
C ALA A 232 2.67 -3.36 -31.71
N LEU A 233 1.80 -2.83 -32.57
CA LEU A 233 0.44 -3.28 -32.80
C LEU A 233 0.37 -4.03 -34.14
N ALA A 234 -0.51 -5.02 -34.24
CA ALA A 234 -0.84 -5.62 -35.52
C ALA A 234 -2.35 -5.82 -35.69
N GLY A 235 -2.81 -5.92 -36.92
CA GLY A 235 -4.21 -6.09 -37.25
C GLY A 235 -4.43 -6.36 -38.74
N LYS A 236 -5.69 -6.45 -39.15
CA LYS A 236 -6.09 -6.87 -40.50
C LYS A 236 -6.64 -5.71 -41.30
N LEU A 237 -6.38 -5.70 -42.61
CA LEU A 237 -6.82 -4.71 -43.58
C LEU A 237 -7.60 -5.38 -44.72
N ASP A 238 -8.68 -4.74 -45.13
CA ASP A 238 -9.35 -5.03 -46.40
C ASP A 238 -9.12 -3.84 -47.35
N LEU A 239 -8.28 -4.03 -48.36
CA LEU A 239 -7.91 -3.01 -49.35
C LEU A 239 -8.82 -3.04 -50.59
N GLY A 240 -9.96 -3.73 -50.50
CA GLY A 240 -10.95 -3.85 -51.57
C GLY A 240 -10.37 -4.52 -52.83
N LEU A 241 -10.15 -3.73 -53.88
CA LEU A 241 -9.61 -4.22 -55.16
C LEU A 241 -8.20 -4.79 -55.05
N PHE A 242 -7.44 -4.43 -54.01
CA PHE A 242 -6.09 -4.95 -53.75
C PHE A 242 -6.07 -6.13 -52.77
N GLY A 243 -7.23 -6.68 -52.41
CA GLY A 243 -7.37 -7.84 -51.54
C GLY A 243 -7.14 -7.56 -50.06
N LYS A 244 -6.87 -8.62 -49.29
CA LYS A 244 -6.66 -8.55 -47.83
C LYS A 244 -5.19 -8.64 -47.48
N ARG A 245 -4.80 -7.90 -46.46
CA ARG A 245 -3.42 -7.81 -45.93
C ARG A 245 -3.49 -7.67 -44.41
N ASP A 246 -2.41 -8.02 -43.73
CA ASP A 246 -2.24 -7.66 -42.33
C ASP A 246 -1.20 -6.54 -42.22
N PHE A 247 -1.15 -5.87 -41.08
CA PHE A 247 -0.16 -4.84 -40.81
C PHE A 247 0.55 -5.06 -39.47
N VAL A 248 1.78 -4.54 -39.36
CA VAL A 248 2.53 -4.42 -38.10
C VAL A 248 3.01 -2.98 -37.97
N SER A 249 2.76 -2.32 -36.85
CA SER A 249 3.28 -0.98 -36.61
C SER A 249 4.74 -1.00 -36.18
N TYR A 250 5.56 -0.23 -36.87
CA TYR A 250 6.92 0.06 -36.45
C TYR A 250 6.96 0.93 -35.18
N THR A 251 8.06 0.86 -34.45
CA THR A 251 8.41 1.75 -33.34
C THR A 251 9.05 3.04 -33.85
N SER A 252 9.15 4.06 -33.00
CA SER A 252 9.90 5.28 -33.31
C SER A 252 11.42 5.05 -33.39
N ALA A 253 11.90 3.89 -32.94
CA ALA A 253 13.29 3.46 -33.09
C ALA A 253 13.60 2.95 -34.52
N HIS A 254 12.59 2.45 -35.24
CA HIS A 254 12.71 2.03 -36.64
C HIS A 254 12.48 3.19 -37.61
N THR A 255 11.40 3.97 -37.43
CA THR A 255 11.02 5.03 -38.39
C THR A 255 10.40 6.25 -37.73
N SER A 256 10.77 7.44 -38.22
CA SER A 256 10.15 8.72 -37.86
C SER A 256 8.70 8.87 -38.35
N ASN A 257 8.21 7.95 -39.18
CA ASN A 257 6.79 7.83 -39.49
C ASN A 257 5.97 7.36 -38.28
N THR A 258 6.56 6.63 -37.33
CA THR A 258 5.95 6.35 -36.03
C THR A 258 6.22 7.50 -35.08
N GLN A 259 5.17 8.25 -34.80
CA GLN A 259 5.14 9.28 -33.77
C GLN A 259 4.54 8.74 -32.46
N GLY A 260 3.70 7.69 -32.56
CA GLY A 260 2.95 7.13 -31.45
C GLY A 260 1.54 7.73 -31.32
N ILE A 261 0.89 7.40 -30.22
CA ILE A 261 -0.50 7.74 -29.89
C ILE A 261 -0.54 8.38 -28.50
N SER A 262 -0.95 9.65 -28.40
CA SER A 262 -1.06 10.39 -27.13
C SER A 262 -2.23 9.90 -26.29
N VAL A 263 -1.93 9.41 -25.08
CA VAL A 263 -2.88 8.94 -24.08
C VAL A 263 -3.04 9.99 -22.97
N PRO A 264 -4.26 10.37 -22.56
CA PRO A 264 -4.48 11.37 -21.51
C PRO A 264 -3.99 10.93 -20.13
N SER A 265 -3.78 11.92 -19.28
CA SER A 265 -3.77 11.75 -17.83
C SER A 265 -5.20 11.47 -17.36
N MET A 266 -5.42 10.35 -16.67
CA MET A 266 -6.75 9.91 -16.22
C MET A 266 -6.76 9.67 -14.72
N THR A 267 -7.73 10.23 -14.01
CA THR A 267 -8.01 9.91 -12.61
C THR A 267 -8.92 8.69 -12.55
N VAL A 268 -8.44 7.62 -11.92
CA VAL A 268 -9.13 6.31 -11.90
C VAL A 268 -9.40 5.90 -10.45
N PRO A 269 -10.68 5.72 -10.06
CA PRO A 269 -11.02 5.27 -8.72
C PRO A 269 -10.73 3.77 -8.54
N PHE A 270 -10.37 3.39 -7.31
CA PHE A 270 -10.17 1.99 -6.92
C PHE A 270 -10.82 1.69 -5.56
N THR A 271 -11.22 0.43 -5.37
CA THR A 271 -11.77 -0.06 -4.10
C THR A 271 -11.40 -1.53 -3.90
N LYS A 272 -10.92 -1.87 -2.71
CA LYS A 272 -10.62 -3.22 -2.24
C LYS A 272 -11.34 -3.47 -0.92
N ASN A 273 -12.47 -4.18 -0.98
CA ASN A 273 -13.31 -4.48 0.19
C ASN A 273 -12.76 -5.60 1.11
N THR A 274 -11.48 -5.94 1.01
CA THR A 274 -10.84 -7.03 1.75
C THR A 274 -9.62 -6.56 2.52
N THR A 275 -9.53 -6.97 3.78
CA THR A 275 -8.38 -6.73 4.67
C THR A 275 -7.09 -7.18 3.98
N SER A 276 -6.04 -6.36 4.07
CA SER A 276 -4.72 -6.68 3.53
C SER A 276 -3.72 -6.86 4.66
N VAL A 277 -3.20 -8.08 4.80
CA VAL A 277 -2.21 -8.42 5.82
C VAL A 277 -0.80 -8.08 5.32
N ILE A 278 -0.06 -7.28 6.07
CA ILE A 278 1.35 -6.99 5.84
C ILE A 278 2.12 -7.60 7.02
N THR A 279 2.87 -8.68 6.76
CA THR A 279 3.55 -9.46 7.81
C THR A 279 4.89 -9.99 7.31
N GLY A 280 5.92 -9.94 8.15
CA GLY A 280 7.27 -10.35 7.79
C GLY A 280 8.35 -9.83 8.72
N ASN A 281 9.60 -10.23 8.45
CA ASN A 281 10.79 -9.73 9.14
C ASN A 281 11.43 -8.60 8.32
N ARG A 282 11.80 -7.49 8.98
CA ARG A 282 12.59 -6.38 8.41
C ARG A 282 12.05 -5.87 7.07
N MET A 283 10.73 -5.75 6.99
CA MET A 283 10.05 -5.22 5.83
C MET A 283 10.47 -3.76 5.61
N THR A 284 10.70 -3.39 4.36
CA THR A 284 10.98 -2.01 3.92
C THR A 284 9.85 -1.44 3.06
N ALA A 285 8.88 -2.26 2.64
CA ALA A 285 7.69 -1.89 1.90
C ALA A 285 6.46 -2.70 2.32
N ALA A 286 5.27 -2.10 2.19
CA ALA A 286 3.98 -2.77 2.27
C ALA A 286 3.47 -3.07 0.84
N VAL A 287 3.16 -4.34 0.57
CA VAL A 287 2.67 -4.79 -0.75
C VAL A 287 1.20 -5.19 -0.68
N VAL A 288 0.35 -4.47 -1.39
CA VAL A 288 -1.10 -4.72 -1.45
C VAL A 288 -1.49 -5.14 -2.87
N ASN A 289 -1.63 -6.45 -3.05
CA ASN A 289 -2.03 -7.09 -4.31
C ASN A 289 -3.56 -7.12 -4.52
N ASN A 290 -3.97 -7.49 -5.74
CA ASN A 290 -5.34 -7.84 -6.13
C ASN A 290 -6.34 -6.67 -6.07
N ILE A 291 -5.92 -5.48 -6.48
CA ILE A 291 -6.78 -4.30 -6.59
C ILE A 291 -7.30 -4.24 -8.03
N ASN A 292 -8.49 -4.81 -8.24
CA ASN A 292 -9.13 -4.85 -9.55
C ASN A 292 -9.73 -3.48 -9.91
N VAL A 293 -9.29 -2.94 -11.04
CA VAL A 293 -9.74 -1.65 -11.59
C VAL A 293 -10.22 -1.85 -13.03
N THR A 294 -11.24 -1.11 -13.46
CA THR A 294 -11.75 -1.14 -14.83
C THR A 294 -11.83 0.28 -15.37
N ILE A 295 -11.14 0.55 -16.47
CA ILE A 295 -11.15 1.85 -17.16
C ILE A 295 -12.15 1.75 -18.32
N PRO A 296 -13.28 2.50 -18.30
CA PRO A 296 -14.36 2.30 -19.28
C PRO A 296 -13.95 2.63 -20.72
N SER A 297 -13.22 3.73 -20.93
CA SER A 297 -12.78 4.19 -22.26
C SER A 297 -11.53 5.05 -22.11
N ILE A 298 -10.51 4.79 -22.94
CA ILE A 298 -9.27 5.56 -23.06
C ILE A 298 -9.24 6.14 -24.48
N PRO A 299 -9.37 7.47 -24.68
CA PRO A 299 -9.36 8.05 -26.01
C PRO A 299 -7.96 8.02 -26.64
N LEU A 300 -7.89 7.63 -27.92
CA LEU A 300 -6.65 7.51 -28.71
C LEU A 300 -6.39 8.72 -29.63
N ASP A 301 -7.25 9.74 -29.59
CA ASP A 301 -7.07 10.99 -30.33
C ASP A 301 -7.33 12.18 -29.39
N CYS A 302 -6.47 12.34 -28.38
CA CYS A 302 -6.62 13.31 -27.29
C CYS A 302 -6.82 14.75 -27.78
N ALA A 303 -6.29 15.08 -28.96
CA ALA A 303 -6.37 16.40 -29.59
C ALA A 303 -7.75 16.77 -30.15
N ARG A 304 -8.54 15.76 -30.55
CA ARG A 304 -9.73 15.93 -31.40
C ARG A 304 -10.93 15.07 -30.95
N SER A 305 -10.79 14.27 -29.90
CA SER A 305 -11.90 13.50 -29.36
C SER A 305 -12.81 14.34 -28.47
N ASP A 306 -14.10 14.20 -28.75
CA ASP A 306 -15.25 14.49 -27.89
C ASP A 306 -15.15 13.97 -26.44
N ARG A 307 -14.29 12.97 -26.18
CA ARG A 307 -14.15 12.29 -24.88
C ARG A 307 -12.99 12.81 -24.02
N ALA A 308 -12.23 13.80 -24.48
CA ALA A 308 -11.11 14.37 -23.73
C ALA A 308 -11.20 15.91 -23.66
N ASN A 309 -11.05 16.45 -22.45
CA ASN A 309 -10.76 17.88 -22.27
C ASN A 309 -9.25 18.10 -22.55
N PRO A 310 -8.83 19.07 -23.39
CA PRO A 310 -7.41 19.35 -23.66
C PRO A 310 -6.50 19.46 -22.43
N GLY A 311 -7.03 19.88 -21.26
CA GLY A 311 -6.27 19.88 -20.02
C GLY A 311 -5.91 18.48 -19.48
N ALA A 312 -6.76 17.47 -19.70
CA ALA A 312 -6.46 16.07 -19.35
C ALA A 312 -5.36 15.48 -20.25
N CYS A 313 -5.20 16.01 -21.46
CA CYS A 313 -4.09 15.73 -22.36
C CYS A 313 -2.78 16.45 -21.95
N GLY A 314 -2.67 16.90 -20.70
CA GLY A 314 -1.46 17.44 -20.09
C GLY A 314 -1.19 18.92 -20.38
N ASN A 315 -2.16 19.67 -20.90
CA ASN A 315 -1.95 21.01 -21.47
C ASN A 315 -0.88 21.06 -22.59
N LEU A 316 -0.54 19.91 -23.19
CA LEU A 316 0.30 19.88 -24.38
C LEU A 316 -0.40 20.68 -25.50
N PRO A 317 0.30 21.59 -26.20
CA PRO A 317 -0.32 22.37 -27.25
C PRO A 317 -0.71 21.44 -28.40
N THR A 318 -1.82 21.74 -29.10
CA THR A 318 -2.52 20.77 -29.96
C THR A 318 -1.73 20.32 -31.19
N ASN A 319 -0.61 20.98 -31.49
CA ASN A 319 0.38 20.61 -32.51
C ASN A 319 1.39 19.54 -32.06
N ASN A 320 1.50 19.25 -30.76
CA ASN A 320 2.41 18.24 -30.20
C ASN A 320 1.73 16.89 -29.94
N PHE A 321 0.42 16.75 -30.20
CA PHE A 321 -0.25 15.47 -30.08
C PHE A 321 0.09 14.55 -31.25
N VAL A 322 0.58 13.38 -30.91
CA VAL A 322 0.95 12.32 -31.84
C VAL A 322 -0.19 11.31 -31.91
N ASN A 323 -0.62 10.95 -33.11
CA ASN A 323 -1.65 9.93 -33.32
C ASN A 323 -1.39 9.07 -34.57
N GLN A 324 -0.12 8.97 -34.97
CA GLN A 324 0.34 8.33 -36.20
C GLN A 324 1.38 7.23 -35.93
N LEU A 325 1.19 6.08 -36.56
CA LEU A 325 2.14 4.96 -36.60
C LEU A 325 2.60 4.76 -38.05
N GLY A 326 3.89 4.50 -38.26
CA GLY A 326 4.36 3.83 -39.47
C GLY A 326 3.97 2.36 -39.39
N VAL A 327 3.48 1.78 -40.49
CA VAL A 327 3.08 0.37 -40.55
C VAL A 327 3.71 -0.33 -41.75
N ASP A 328 4.17 -1.55 -41.53
CA ASP A 328 4.52 -2.53 -42.56
C ASP A 328 3.26 -3.28 -43.02
N LEU A 329 3.16 -3.63 -44.30
CA LEU A 329 2.06 -4.43 -44.86
C LEU A 329 2.53 -5.86 -45.10
N ILE A 330 2.12 -6.79 -44.24
CA ILE A 330 2.49 -8.21 -44.36
C ILE A 330 1.39 -9.02 -45.07
N ASP A 331 1.68 -10.29 -45.39
CA ASP A 331 0.71 -11.21 -45.98
C ASP A 331 -0.43 -11.54 -45.00
N TYR A 332 -1.68 -11.57 -45.49
CA TYR A 332 -2.85 -11.87 -44.66
C TYR A 332 -2.80 -13.32 -44.14
N LYS A 333 -2.76 -13.49 -42.82
CA LYS A 333 -2.62 -14.79 -42.16
C LYS A 333 -3.47 -14.87 -40.89
N LYS A 334 -4.04 -16.05 -40.62
CA LYS A 334 -4.60 -16.33 -39.29
C LYS A 334 -3.47 -16.53 -38.27
N TYR A 335 -3.41 -15.65 -37.27
CA TYR A 335 -2.54 -15.78 -36.10
C TYR A 335 -3.28 -16.36 -34.89
N ASN A 336 -2.56 -17.04 -34.01
CA ASN A 336 -3.08 -17.57 -32.74
C ASN A 336 -2.60 -16.71 -31.55
N ALA A 337 -3.31 -16.78 -30.42
CA ALA A 337 -2.88 -16.12 -29.19
C ALA A 337 -1.49 -16.63 -28.74
N GLY A 338 -0.63 -15.70 -28.34
CA GLY A 338 0.78 -15.94 -28.02
C GLY A 338 1.75 -15.81 -29.20
N GLU A 339 1.29 -15.84 -30.46
CA GLU A 339 2.15 -15.68 -31.62
C GLU A 339 2.69 -14.25 -31.75
N SER A 340 3.96 -14.14 -32.16
CA SER A 340 4.60 -12.88 -32.50
C SER A 340 4.50 -12.61 -34.00
N ILE A 341 4.29 -11.34 -34.35
CA ILE A 341 4.10 -10.85 -35.72
C ILE A 341 5.17 -9.79 -35.97
N ALA A 342 6.28 -10.21 -36.58
CA ALA A 342 7.37 -9.31 -36.95
C ALA A 342 7.00 -8.53 -38.22
N PRO A 343 7.51 -7.29 -38.38
CA PRO A 343 7.63 -6.68 -39.69
C PRO A 343 8.40 -7.59 -40.66
N ASN A 344 8.04 -7.55 -41.94
CA ASN A 344 8.79 -8.19 -43.03
C ASN A 344 9.96 -7.30 -43.49
N GLY A 345 9.87 -5.98 -43.25
CA GLY A 345 10.91 -4.99 -43.55
C GLY A 345 10.75 -4.37 -44.94
N ASP A 346 10.01 -3.25 -45.02
CA ASP A 346 9.95 -2.25 -46.10
C ASP A 346 9.78 -2.72 -47.57
N SER A 347 9.72 -4.01 -47.86
CA SER A 347 9.89 -4.52 -49.24
C SER A 347 9.44 -5.97 -49.48
N ALA A 348 9.31 -6.83 -48.46
CA ALA A 348 9.15 -8.27 -48.70
C ALA A 348 7.69 -8.69 -48.99
N SER A 349 6.70 -7.93 -48.52
CA SER A 349 5.31 -8.02 -48.97
C SER A 349 4.80 -6.61 -49.31
N CYS A 350 4.15 -6.42 -50.46
CA CYS A 350 3.61 -5.11 -50.86
C CYS A 350 2.36 -5.20 -51.76
N VAL A 351 1.63 -4.09 -51.87
CA VAL A 351 0.52 -3.96 -52.82
C VAL A 351 1.08 -3.77 -54.22
N GLU A 352 0.80 -4.71 -55.12
CA GLU A 352 1.21 -4.61 -56.53
C GLU A 352 0.20 -3.81 -57.36
N VAL A 353 0.71 -2.93 -58.21
CA VAL A 353 -0.05 -2.23 -59.25
C VAL A 353 0.71 -2.39 -60.57
N PHE A 354 0.09 -3.03 -61.56
CA PHE A 354 0.74 -3.43 -62.83
C PHE A 354 2.06 -4.20 -62.65
N TRP A 355 2.10 -5.16 -61.72
CA TRP A 355 3.28 -5.97 -61.37
C TRP A 355 4.46 -5.18 -60.77
N ILE A 356 4.21 -3.96 -60.29
CA ILE A 356 5.17 -3.13 -59.58
C ILE A 356 4.72 -2.99 -58.12
N CYS A 357 5.64 -3.26 -57.21
CA CYS A 357 5.50 -3.04 -55.77
C CYS A 357 5.24 -1.54 -55.48
N ALA A 358 3.99 -1.17 -55.20
CA ALA A 358 3.56 0.22 -55.12
C ALA A 358 3.46 0.76 -53.67
N VAL A 359 3.12 -0.12 -52.71
CA VAL A 359 3.07 0.20 -51.27
C VAL A 359 3.52 -1.01 -50.46
N SER A 360 4.69 -0.94 -49.82
CA SER A 360 5.13 -1.87 -48.77
C SER A 360 4.81 -1.33 -47.38
N THR A 361 5.08 -0.05 -47.14
CA THR A 361 4.77 0.63 -45.87
C THR A 361 3.76 1.75 -46.05
N ALA A 362 3.04 2.06 -44.97
CA ALA A 362 2.08 3.16 -44.92
C ALA A 362 2.19 3.94 -43.60
N LYS A 363 1.51 5.08 -43.54
CA LYS A 363 1.23 5.79 -42.28
C LYS A 363 -0.21 5.50 -41.89
N PHE A 364 -0.42 4.90 -40.73
CA PHE A 364 -1.75 4.77 -40.13
C PHE A 364 -1.97 5.89 -39.11
N LYS A 365 -3.19 6.44 -39.05
CA LYS A 365 -3.51 7.54 -38.15
C LYS A 365 -4.88 7.35 -37.47
N MET A 366 -4.93 7.54 -36.16
CA MET A 366 -6.18 7.52 -35.40
C MET A 366 -7.03 8.75 -35.75
N ALA A 367 -8.29 8.53 -36.07
CA ALA A 367 -9.27 9.59 -36.30
C ALA A 367 -10.03 9.95 -35.00
N SER A 368 -10.73 11.09 -35.03
CA SER A 368 -11.51 11.59 -33.91
C SER A 368 -12.51 10.56 -33.35
N GLY A 369 -12.56 10.46 -32.01
CA GLY A 369 -13.42 9.54 -31.28
C GLY A 369 -12.95 8.08 -31.25
N SER A 370 -11.69 7.80 -31.63
CA SER A 370 -11.06 6.49 -31.43
C SER A 370 -10.76 6.23 -29.94
N SER A 371 -10.87 4.99 -29.48
CA SER A 371 -10.65 4.60 -28.08
C SER A 371 -10.20 3.14 -27.90
N VAL A 372 -9.56 2.86 -26.76
CA VAL A 372 -9.47 1.51 -26.17
C VAL A 372 -10.51 1.44 -25.05
N ASP A 373 -11.40 0.47 -25.10
CA ASP A 373 -12.58 0.40 -24.23
C ASP A 373 -12.53 -0.85 -23.31
N GLY A 374 -13.00 -0.68 -22.08
CA GLY A 374 -13.16 -1.75 -21.09
C GLY A 374 -11.89 -2.35 -20.46
N LEU A 375 -10.74 -1.66 -20.53
CA LEU A 375 -9.47 -2.16 -19.99
C LEU A 375 -9.54 -2.50 -18.50
N LYS A 376 -9.28 -3.76 -18.15
CA LYS A 376 -9.15 -4.23 -16.77
C LYS A 376 -7.69 -4.24 -16.34
N LEU A 377 -7.45 -3.77 -15.13
CA LEU A 377 -6.15 -3.78 -14.46
C LEU A 377 -6.25 -4.56 -13.15
N ASN A 378 -5.30 -5.46 -12.94
CA ASN A 378 -4.96 -6.00 -11.62
C ASN A 378 -3.80 -5.17 -11.07
N VAL A 379 -4.08 -4.31 -10.09
CA VAL A 379 -3.10 -3.39 -9.53
C VAL A 379 -2.51 -3.98 -8.24
N THR A 380 -1.19 -3.85 -8.12
CA THR A 380 -0.44 -4.03 -6.87
C THR A 380 0.13 -2.68 -6.45
N PHE A 381 -0.18 -2.22 -5.24
CA PHE A 381 0.59 -1.14 -4.61
C PHE A 381 1.79 -1.73 -3.87
N SER A 382 2.98 -1.15 -4.04
CA SER A 382 4.23 -1.52 -3.39
C SER A 382 4.87 -0.27 -2.78
N GLU A 383 4.32 0.17 -1.66
CA GLU A 383 4.66 1.43 -1.01
C GLU A 383 5.73 1.22 0.05
N ALA A 384 6.84 1.97 -0.02
CA ALA A 384 7.89 1.91 1.00
C ALA A 384 7.38 2.34 2.37
N LEU A 385 7.80 1.65 3.44
CA LEU A 385 7.28 1.89 4.80
C LEU A 385 7.64 3.28 5.35
N ASN A 386 8.70 3.90 4.84
CA ASN A 386 9.06 5.29 5.16
C ASN A 386 8.08 6.34 4.59
N MET A 387 7.15 5.96 3.71
CA MET A 387 6.09 6.84 3.19
C MET A 387 4.74 6.67 3.92
N PHE A 388 4.67 5.76 4.91
CA PHE A 388 3.53 5.66 5.82
C PHE A 388 3.82 6.47 7.09
N HIS A 389 3.07 7.57 7.23
CA HIS A 389 3.35 8.63 8.18
C HIS A 389 2.27 8.81 9.26
N ASN A 390 1.03 8.34 9.02
CA ASN A 390 -0.10 8.48 9.92
C ASN A 390 -0.83 7.13 10.08
N ILE A 391 -0.74 6.54 11.28
CA ILE A 391 -1.40 5.29 11.67
C ILE A 391 -2.39 5.60 12.82
N PRO A 392 -3.70 5.73 12.54
CA PRO A 392 -4.71 5.96 13.58
C PRO A 392 -5.05 4.65 14.31
N LEU A 393 -4.69 4.57 15.59
CA LEU A 393 -5.03 3.47 16.47
C LEU A 393 -6.38 3.77 17.13
N ARG A 394 -7.42 3.01 16.79
CA ARG A 394 -8.82 3.28 17.18
C ARG A 394 -9.38 2.16 18.06
N GLY A 395 -8.89 2.09 19.29
CA GLY A 395 -9.26 1.05 20.26
C GLY A 395 -8.68 -0.33 19.93
N THR A 396 -7.72 -0.39 19.01
CA THR A 396 -7.12 -1.65 18.53
C THR A 396 -6.24 -2.29 19.59
N GLY A 397 -6.31 -3.61 19.72
CA GLY A 397 -5.35 -4.37 20.50
C GLY A 397 -3.99 -4.38 19.80
N GLY A 398 -2.89 -4.33 20.55
CA GLY A 398 -1.55 -4.35 19.97
C GLY A 398 -0.47 -4.67 20.97
N TYR A 399 0.66 -5.19 20.48
CA TYR A 399 1.80 -5.55 21.30
C TYR A 399 3.15 -5.32 20.61
N LEU A 400 4.16 -5.03 21.43
CA LEU A 400 5.57 -5.05 21.07
C LEU A 400 6.23 -6.18 21.85
N ALA A 401 6.80 -7.16 21.15
CA ALA A 401 7.41 -8.36 21.73
C ALA A 401 8.87 -8.55 21.33
N LEU A 402 9.60 -9.29 22.18
CA LEU A 402 10.91 -9.86 21.89
C LEU A 402 10.89 -11.36 22.23
N GLN A 403 11.20 -12.21 21.25
CA GLN A 403 11.25 -13.66 21.43
C GLN A 403 12.49 -14.32 20.81
N SER A 404 13.00 -15.36 21.47
CA SER A 404 14.20 -16.11 21.08
C SER A 404 13.95 -17.25 20.08
N GLN A 405 12.68 -17.61 19.88
CA GLN A 405 12.14 -18.53 18.89
C GLN A 405 10.84 -17.95 18.32
N THR A 406 10.32 -18.51 17.22
CA THR A 406 8.98 -18.20 16.72
C THR A 406 7.91 -18.62 17.75
N LEU A 407 6.92 -17.76 17.98
CA LEU A 407 5.82 -17.94 18.96
C LEU A 407 4.50 -17.37 18.42
N ARG A 408 3.36 -17.93 18.85
CA ARG A 408 2.05 -17.28 18.71
C ARG A 408 1.52 -16.85 20.07
N TRP A 409 1.54 -15.53 20.31
CA TRP A 409 1.12 -14.93 21.57
C TRP A 409 -0.40 -15.08 21.82
N PRO A 410 -0.86 -15.21 23.09
CA PRO A 410 -2.29 -15.27 23.43
C PRO A 410 -3.09 -14.06 22.90
N GLY A 411 -4.26 -14.33 22.34
CA GLY A 411 -5.14 -13.32 21.75
C GLY A 411 -4.71 -12.76 20.38
N ALA A 412 -3.57 -13.22 19.83
CA ALA A 412 -3.12 -12.85 18.48
C ALA A 412 -3.94 -13.53 17.37
N ASN A 413 -3.99 -12.90 16.19
CA ASN A 413 -4.69 -13.41 15.01
C ASN A 413 -4.13 -14.76 14.54
N SER A 414 -4.86 -15.47 13.68
CA SER A 414 -4.47 -16.78 13.11
C SER A 414 -3.11 -16.78 12.42
N ASP A 415 -2.80 -15.64 11.82
CA ASP A 415 -1.74 -15.32 10.87
C ASP A 415 -0.71 -14.34 11.47
N ASP A 416 -0.96 -13.84 12.69
CA ASP A 416 0.05 -13.18 13.50
C ASP A 416 0.88 -14.23 14.26
N ILE A 417 2.01 -14.59 13.67
CA ILE A 417 2.98 -15.52 14.23
C ILE A 417 4.30 -14.76 14.39
N ALA A 418 4.57 -14.34 15.62
CA ALA A 418 5.73 -13.54 15.97
C ALA A 418 7.03 -14.32 15.75
N GLN A 419 7.90 -13.80 14.89
CA GLN A 419 9.18 -14.44 14.56
C GLN A 419 10.27 -14.12 15.59
N LYS A 420 11.33 -14.93 15.59
CA LYS A 420 12.52 -14.67 16.42
C LYS A 420 13.10 -13.28 16.14
N GLY A 421 13.32 -12.49 17.19
CA GLY A 421 13.69 -11.08 17.11
C GLY A 421 12.68 -10.20 17.83
N TRP A 422 12.68 -8.91 17.53
CA TRP A 422 11.57 -8.01 17.89
C TRP A 422 10.41 -8.12 16.90
N TRP A 423 9.19 -7.95 17.41
CA TRP A 423 7.95 -8.01 16.62
C TRP A 423 6.94 -6.97 17.12
N LEU A 424 6.45 -6.12 16.23
CA LEU A 424 5.35 -5.19 16.50
C LEU A 424 4.08 -5.70 15.81
N SER A 425 2.99 -5.87 16.56
CA SER A 425 1.71 -6.37 16.04
C SER A 425 0.56 -5.44 16.42
N PHE A 426 -0.31 -5.17 15.44
CA PHE A 426 -1.63 -4.56 15.65
C PHE A 426 -2.70 -5.56 15.23
N LYS A 427 -3.65 -5.81 16.12
CA LYS A 427 -4.64 -6.88 16.00
C LYS A 427 -5.74 -6.56 15.00
N ASP A 428 -6.30 -5.36 15.11
CA ASP A 428 -7.50 -4.96 14.37
C ASP A 428 -7.14 -4.06 13.17
N PRO A 429 -7.86 -4.13 12.02
CA PRO A 429 -7.49 -3.44 10.79
C PRO A 429 -7.37 -1.91 10.90
N ILE A 430 -6.23 -1.39 10.44
CA ILE A 430 -5.94 0.05 10.34
C ILE A 430 -6.67 0.62 9.12
N ASP A 431 -7.55 1.61 9.34
CA ASP A 431 -8.15 2.41 8.27
C ASP A 431 -7.24 3.59 7.91
N LEU A 432 -6.81 3.66 6.65
CA LEU A 432 -6.00 4.75 6.09
C LEU A 432 -6.85 5.85 5.43
N GLY A 433 -8.18 5.72 5.46
CA GLY A 433 -9.14 6.67 4.92
C GLY A 433 -9.30 6.57 3.39
N TYR A 434 -9.58 7.71 2.76
CA TYR A 434 -9.62 7.82 1.31
C TYR A 434 -8.22 8.14 0.77
N LEU A 435 -7.69 7.28 -0.09
CA LEU A 435 -6.35 7.39 -0.64
C LEU A 435 -6.38 8.10 -1.99
N THR A 436 -5.78 9.29 -2.10
CA THR A 436 -5.49 9.90 -3.42
C THR A 436 -4.00 10.24 -3.54
N SER A 437 -3.47 10.14 -4.76
CA SER A 437 -2.05 10.33 -5.04
C SER A 437 -1.73 11.80 -5.34
N SER A 438 -0.79 12.38 -4.58
CA SER A 438 -0.25 13.72 -4.82
C SER A 438 0.48 13.79 -6.17
N ASN A 439 1.28 12.76 -6.46
CA ASN A 439 1.97 12.60 -7.74
C ASN A 439 1.12 11.80 -8.73
N LYS A 440 1.46 11.93 -10.01
CA LYS A 440 0.87 11.10 -11.06
C LYS A 440 1.60 9.76 -11.17
N ALA A 441 0.84 8.68 -11.31
CA ALA A 441 1.38 7.34 -11.50
C ALA A 441 1.91 7.16 -12.93
N ASP A 442 3.12 6.60 -13.05
CA ASP A 442 3.58 6.03 -14.31
C ASP A 442 2.79 4.74 -14.62
N ILE A 443 2.56 4.50 -15.90
CA ILE A 443 1.85 3.34 -16.45
C ILE A 443 2.64 2.65 -17.57
N SER A 444 3.90 3.04 -17.80
CA SER A 444 4.71 2.60 -18.94
C SER A 444 4.84 1.06 -19.03
N ASP A 445 4.93 0.37 -17.89
CA ASP A 445 4.99 -1.11 -17.81
C ASP A 445 3.69 -1.82 -18.23
N VAL A 446 2.55 -1.12 -18.24
CA VAL A 446 1.28 -1.67 -18.72
C VAL A 446 1.13 -1.57 -20.24
N LEU A 447 1.82 -0.61 -20.87
CA LEU A 447 1.64 -0.31 -22.30
C LEU A 447 1.99 -1.51 -23.21
N PRO A 448 3.07 -2.30 -22.99
CA PRO A 448 3.32 -3.51 -23.78
C PRO A 448 2.23 -4.59 -23.63
N GLN A 449 1.56 -4.67 -22.47
CA GLN A 449 0.43 -5.59 -22.26
C GLN A 449 -0.79 -5.13 -23.07
N VAL A 450 -1.10 -3.83 -23.01
CA VAL A 450 -2.18 -3.20 -23.79
C VAL A 450 -1.92 -3.32 -25.30
N ALA A 451 -0.68 -3.19 -25.77
CA ALA A 451 -0.32 -3.42 -27.17
C ALA A 451 -0.65 -4.85 -27.63
N GLY A 452 -0.40 -5.85 -26.77
CA GLY A 452 -0.79 -7.23 -27.03
C GLY A 452 -2.30 -7.45 -27.08
N PHE A 453 -3.05 -6.81 -26.17
CA PHE A 453 -4.51 -6.92 -26.14
C PHE A 453 -5.18 -6.21 -27.32
N VAL A 454 -4.70 -5.02 -27.69
CA VAL A 454 -5.12 -4.30 -28.90
C VAL A 454 -4.85 -5.13 -30.14
N THR A 455 -3.66 -5.75 -30.25
CA THR A 455 -3.34 -6.67 -31.36
C THR A 455 -4.30 -7.86 -31.42
N GLN A 456 -4.65 -8.47 -30.28
CA GLN A 456 -5.64 -9.55 -30.23
C GLN A 456 -7.04 -9.09 -30.63
N ALA A 457 -7.47 -7.91 -30.20
CA ALA A 457 -8.77 -7.34 -30.56
C ALA A 457 -8.86 -7.04 -32.07
N LEU A 458 -7.81 -6.48 -32.67
CA LEU A 458 -7.76 -6.19 -34.11
C LEU A 458 -7.64 -7.46 -34.98
N MET A 459 -6.93 -8.50 -34.51
CA MET A 459 -6.83 -9.79 -35.22
C MET A 459 -8.11 -10.63 -35.12
N ASN A 460 -8.86 -10.54 -34.02
CA ASN A 460 -10.14 -11.23 -33.86
C ASN A 460 -11.34 -10.45 -34.43
N GLY A 461 -11.24 -9.12 -34.54
CA GLY A 461 -12.29 -8.24 -35.04
C GLY A 461 -12.54 -8.33 -36.54
N SER A 462 -13.37 -7.42 -37.06
CA SER A 462 -13.54 -7.23 -38.50
C SER A 462 -12.32 -6.53 -39.11
N ASP A 463 -12.01 -6.87 -40.37
CA ASP A 463 -10.86 -6.30 -41.08
C ASP A 463 -11.08 -4.80 -41.33
N ILE A 464 -10.05 -3.98 -41.13
CA ILE A 464 -10.14 -2.53 -41.30
C ILE A 464 -10.20 -2.21 -42.79
N SER A 465 -11.39 -1.87 -43.28
CA SER A 465 -11.59 -1.49 -44.68
C SER A 465 -10.91 -0.17 -45.01
N VAL A 466 -10.05 -0.17 -46.03
CA VAL A 466 -9.40 1.00 -46.63
C VAL A 466 -9.99 1.18 -48.03
N ASP A 467 -10.51 2.37 -48.34
CA ASP A 467 -11.09 2.64 -49.65
C ASP A 467 -10.01 2.95 -50.71
N PHE A 468 -10.40 2.90 -51.98
CA PHE A 468 -9.50 3.13 -53.11
C PHE A 468 -8.83 4.52 -53.10
N GLY A 469 -9.52 5.55 -52.61
CA GLY A 469 -8.95 6.90 -52.49
C GLY A 469 -7.87 6.97 -51.42
N GLN A 470 -8.09 6.32 -50.29
CA GLN A 470 -7.09 6.19 -49.21
C GLN A 470 -5.91 5.30 -49.62
N ALA A 471 -6.15 4.21 -50.36
CA ALA A 471 -5.09 3.35 -50.89
C ALA A 471 -4.18 4.11 -51.87
N LEU A 472 -4.74 4.89 -52.81
CA LEU A 472 -3.95 5.79 -53.66
C LEU A 472 -3.27 6.91 -52.86
N GLY A 473 -3.92 7.43 -51.81
CA GLY A 473 -3.33 8.41 -50.89
C GLY A 473 -2.07 7.89 -50.20
N ALA A 474 -2.04 6.60 -49.83
CA ALA A 474 -0.89 5.93 -49.24
C ALA A 474 0.29 5.77 -50.22
N VAL A 475 0.04 5.49 -51.51
CA VAL A 475 1.08 5.54 -52.57
C VAL A 475 1.74 6.93 -52.61
N ALA A 476 0.94 7.99 -52.44
CA ALA A 476 1.42 9.37 -52.34
C ALA A 476 1.94 9.75 -50.92
N ASN A 477 2.24 8.77 -50.06
CA ASN A 477 2.81 8.92 -48.71
C ASN A 477 1.94 9.73 -47.73
N ASN A 478 0.62 9.80 -47.96
CA ASN A 478 -0.35 10.40 -47.04
C ASN A 478 -0.84 9.38 -45.99
N PRO A 479 -1.20 9.82 -44.77
CA PRO A 479 -1.72 8.93 -43.74
C PRO A 479 -3.15 8.45 -44.02
N ILE A 480 -3.37 7.15 -43.78
CA ILE A 480 -4.70 6.53 -43.74
C ILE A 480 -5.31 6.86 -42.38
N GLU A 481 -6.22 7.84 -42.33
CA GLU A 481 -6.94 8.23 -41.12
C GLU A 481 -8.21 7.37 -40.94
N LYS A 482 -8.29 6.62 -39.82
CA LYS A 482 -9.42 5.72 -39.49
C LYS A 482 -9.82 5.84 -38.02
N LYS A 483 -11.12 5.72 -37.77
CA LYS A 483 -11.67 5.64 -36.40
C LYS A 483 -11.64 4.20 -35.92
N LEU A 484 -11.02 3.93 -34.78
CA LEU A 484 -10.98 2.61 -34.15
C LEU A 484 -11.49 2.69 -32.71
N ASN A 485 -12.51 1.90 -32.38
CA ASN A 485 -12.99 1.69 -31.01
C ASN A 485 -12.72 0.22 -30.66
N ILE A 486 -11.77 -0.01 -29.74
CA ILE A 486 -11.09 -1.29 -29.57
C ILE A 486 -11.43 -1.86 -28.19
N ASP A 487 -12.35 -2.82 -28.16
CA ASP A 487 -12.72 -3.53 -26.93
C ASP A 487 -11.60 -4.49 -26.50
N VAL A 488 -11.06 -4.27 -25.31
CA VAL A 488 -10.06 -5.13 -24.66
C VAL A 488 -10.59 -5.77 -23.37
N SER A 489 -11.90 -5.69 -23.10
CA SER A 489 -12.54 -6.12 -21.85
C SER A 489 -12.47 -7.63 -21.57
N SER A 490 -12.06 -8.45 -22.55
CA SER A 490 -11.75 -9.87 -22.34
C SER A 490 -10.42 -10.11 -21.62
N GLN A 491 -9.53 -9.11 -21.57
CA GLN A 491 -8.17 -9.22 -21.03
C GLN A 491 -8.00 -8.41 -19.74
N THR A 492 -6.99 -8.74 -18.94
CA THR A 492 -6.60 -8.00 -17.73
C THR A 492 -5.08 -7.84 -17.70
N ALA A 493 -4.60 -6.60 -17.65
CA ALA A 493 -3.16 -6.32 -17.49
C ALA A 493 -2.80 -6.24 -15.99
N ASN A 494 -1.54 -6.49 -15.66
CA ASN A 494 -1.02 -6.31 -14.31
C ASN A 494 -0.21 -5.02 -14.25
N LEU A 495 -0.38 -4.22 -13.20
CA LEU A 495 0.31 -2.95 -13.01
C LEU A 495 0.80 -2.85 -11.56
N THR A 496 2.10 -2.70 -11.37
CA THR A 496 2.69 -2.40 -10.06
C THR A 496 2.87 -0.89 -9.95
N LEU A 497 2.22 -0.28 -8.96
CA LEU A 497 2.40 1.12 -8.59
C LEU A 497 3.21 1.17 -7.29
N SER A 498 4.21 2.05 -7.24
CA SER A 498 5.17 2.09 -6.13
C SER A 498 5.50 3.52 -5.74
N ASN A 499 5.65 3.77 -4.44
CA ASN A 499 6.10 5.03 -3.85
C ASN A 499 5.21 6.23 -4.26
N LEU A 500 3.89 6.02 -4.35
CA LEU A 500 2.93 7.08 -4.58
C LEU A 500 2.67 7.87 -3.29
N GLN A 501 3.29 9.06 -3.19
CA GLN A 501 3.02 10.04 -2.13
C GLN A 501 1.50 10.26 -1.95
N LEU A 502 0.95 9.78 -0.83
CA LEU A 502 -0.47 9.84 -0.50
C LEU A 502 -0.82 11.17 0.17
N THR A 503 -1.92 11.82 -0.24
CA THR A 503 -2.33 13.11 0.37
C THR A 503 -2.80 12.99 1.83
N SER A 504 -3.18 11.78 2.28
CA SER A 504 -3.56 11.51 3.68
C SER A 504 -2.37 11.40 4.65
N GLN A 505 -1.15 11.34 4.11
CA GLN A 505 0.06 11.10 4.88
C GLN A 505 0.83 12.37 5.25
N TYR A 506 0.27 13.58 5.05
CA TYR A 506 0.91 14.79 5.59
C TYR A 506 0.86 14.79 7.12
N LEU A 507 1.99 15.17 7.71
CA LEU A 507 2.21 15.16 9.15
C LEU A 507 1.82 16.48 9.78
N LYS A 508 1.10 16.41 10.90
CA LYS A 508 0.94 17.52 11.85
C LYS A 508 1.86 17.26 13.03
N SER A 509 2.87 18.11 13.23
CA SER A 509 3.85 17.92 14.32
C SER A 509 3.18 17.81 15.69
N ASN A 510 3.71 16.93 16.53
CA ASN A 510 3.35 16.74 17.93
C ASN A 510 4.14 17.69 18.86
N CYS A 511 4.31 18.95 18.44
CA CYS A 511 5.08 19.97 19.14
C CYS A 511 4.33 21.30 19.21
N TYR A 512 4.72 22.15 20.17
CA TYR A 512 4.20 23.51 20.28
C TYR A 512 4.92 24.47 19.32
N GLY A 513 4.18 25.44 18.77
CA GLY A 513 4.71 26.43 17.84
C GLY A 513 5.08 25.83 16.47
N ASN A 514 6.26 26.20 15.97
CA ASN A 514 6.73 25.86 14.61
C ASN A 514 7.82 24.76 14.60
N LEU A 515 8.06 24.08 15.72
CA LEU A 515 8.99 22.95 15.77
C LEU A 515 8.43 21.77 14.98
N LYS A 516 9.26 21.08 14.20
CA LYS A 516 8.88 19.80 13.57
C LYS A 516 8.99 18.63 14.55
N PHE A 517 10.04 18.62 15.36
CA PHE A 517 10.32 17.62 16.40
C PHE A 517 10.74 18.31 17.70
N CYS A 518 10.45 17.66 18.82
CA CYS A 518 10.70 18.07 20.20
C CYS A 518 10.63 16.82 21.09
#